data_AF-A0A933SZS8-F1
#
_entry.id   AF-A0A933SZS8-F1
#
_cell.length_a   1.000
_cell.length_b   1.000
_cell.length_c   1.000
_cell.angle_alpha   90.00
_cell.angle_beta   90.00
_cell.angle_gamma   90.00
#
_symmetry.space_group_name_H-M   'P 1'
#
loop_
_entity.id
_entity.type
_entity.pdbx_description
1 polymer ?
#
loop_
_entity_poly.entity_id
_entity_poly.type
_entity_poly.pdbx_seq_one_letter_code
_entity_poly.pdbx_strand_id
1 'polypeptide(L)' 'MDEKDTPFIALSIFLDAYFLTGDKKLFDGLKNKGFEKVMSVKKLEKLQ' A
#
# COMPACT_ATOMS: atom_id res chain seq x y z
N MET A 1 6.62 9.61 0.60
CA MET A 1 5.25 9.32 1.06
C MET A 1 4.60 10.67 1.14
N ASP A 2 3.56 10.89 0.34
CA ASP A 2 2.93 12.20 0.26
C ASP A 2 1.90 12.32 1.38
N GLU A 3 1.63 13.53 1.86
CA GLU A 3 0.67 13.75 2.96
C GLU A 3 -0.73 13.22 2.61
N LYS A 4 -1.12 13.32 1.33
CA LYS A 4 -2.37 12.80 0.78
C LYS A 4 -2.53 11.28 0.91
N ASP A 5 -1.46 10.51 1.06
CA ASP A 5 -1.52 9.05 1.16
C ASP A 5 -1.91 8.60 2.58
N THR A 6 -1.60 9.44 3.58
CA THR A 6 -1.80 9.20 5.01
C THR A 6 -3.22 8.77 5.39
N PRO A 7 -4.30 9.47 4.97
CA PRO A 7 -5.66 9.07 5.36
C PRO A 7 -6.04 7.68 4.82
N PHE A 8 -5.57 7.29 3.63
CA PHE A 8 -5.88 5.98 3.06
C PHE A 8 -5.11 4.84 3.75
N ILE A 9 -3.85 5.10 4.14
CA ILE A 9 -3.07 4.16 4.95
C ILE A 9 -3.72 4.00 6.33
N ALA A 10 -4.07 5.11 6.99
CA ALA A 10 -4.75 5.08 8.29
C ALA A 10 -6.09 4.33 8.22
N LEU A 11 -6.86 4.54 7.17
CA LEU A 11 -8.10 3.79 6.93
C LEU A 11 -7.84 2.29 6.79
N SER A 12 -6.79 1.88 6.05
CA SER A 12 -6.45 0.46 5.90
C SER A 12 -6.07 -0.19 7.22
N ILE A 13 -5.36 0.53 8.09
CA ILE A 13 -5.01 0.08 9.45
C ILE A 13 -6.28 -0.06 10.29
N PHE A 14 -7.14 0.97 10.27
CA PHE A 14 -8.40 0.98 11.01
C PHE A 14 -9.31 -0.20 10.64
N LEU A 15 -9.36 -0.54 9.34
CA LEU A 15 -10.17 -1.65 8.83
C LEU A 15 -9.48 -3.02 8.90
N ASP A 16 -8.22 -3.07 9.37
CA ASP A 16 -7.35 -4.26 9.32
C ASP A 16 -7.17 -4.85 7.90
N ALA A 17 -7.31 -4.01 6.88
CA ALA A 17 -7.33 -4.39 5.46
C ALA A 17 -5.96 -4.28 4.79
N TYR A 18 -5.81 -4.93 3.64
CA TYR A 18 -4.65 -4.73 2.77
C TYR A 18 -4.74 -3.39 2.04
N PHE A 19 -3.69 -2.57 2.14
CA PHE A 19 -3.54 -1.36 1.36
C PHE A 19 -3.09 -1.69 -0.07
N LEU A 20 -3.94 -1.44 -1.06
CA LEU A 20 -3.59 -1.63 -2.46
C LEU A 20 -3.08 -0.32 -3.06
N THR A 21 -1.92 -0.36 -3.73
CA THR A 21 -1.40 0.82 -4.44
C THR A 21 -0.78 0.44 -5.79
N GLY A 22 -0.99 1.30 -6.79
CA GLY A 22 -0.26 1.24 -8.06
C GLY A 22 1.07 1.99 -8.03
N ASP A 23 1.29 2.82 -6.99
CA ASP A 23 2.50 3.62 -6.84
C ASP A 23 3.64 2.78 -6.26
N LYS A 24 4.68 2.58 -7.07
CA LYS A 24 5.87 1.82 -6.68
C LYS A 24 6.65 2.48 -5.55
N LYS A 25 6.83 3.81 -5.56
CA LYS A 25 7.59 4.52 -4.53
C LYS A 25 6.88 4.44 -3.18
N LEU A 26 5.54 4.53 -3.19
CA LEU A 26 4.74 4.35 -1.99
C LEU A 26 4.82 2.92 -1.46
N PHE A 27 4.65 1.93 -2.35
CA PHE A 27 4.77 0.50 -1.99
C PHE A 27 6.13 0.19 -1.35
N ASP A 28 7.22 0.55 -2.00
CA ASP A 28 8.59 0.31 -1.52
C ASP A 28 8.84 1.06 -0.20
N GLY A 29 8.36 2.31 -0.10
CA GLY A 29 8.46 3.10 1.12
C GLY A 29 7.70 2.51 2.30
N LEU A 30 6.52 1.94 2.08
CA LEU A 30 5.73 1.25 3.11
C LEU A 30 6.41 -0.05 3.54
N LYS A 31 6.90 -0.86 2.59
CA LYS A 31 7.64 -2.09 2.90
C LYS A 31 8.91 -1.83 3.70
N ASN A 32 9.70 -0.81 3.34
CA ASN A 32 10.91 -0.43 4.08
C ASN A 32 10.62 0.05 5.52
N LYS A 33 9.38 0.49 5.80
CA LYS A 33 8.92 0.86 7.14
C LYS A 33 8.29 -0.30 7.92
N GLY A 34 8.32 -1.53 7.39
CA GLY A 34 7.73 -2.72 8.02
C GLY A 34 6.21 -2.80 7.90
N PHE A 35 5.60 -2.02 7.00
CA PHE A 35 4.17 -2.11 6.76
C PHE A 35 3.85 -3.32 5.87
N GLU A 36 3.40 -4.42 6.49
CA GLU A 36 3.27 -5.69 5.79
C GLU A 36 2.00 -5.83 4.95
N LYS A 37 0.89 -5.25 5.39
CA LYS A 37 -0.43 -5.32 4.74
C LYS A 37 -0.54 -4.38 3.54
N VAL A 38 0.37 -4.51 2.58
CA VAL A 38 0.39 -3.72 1.34
C VAL A 38 0.54 -4.60 0.11
N MET A 39 -0.23 -4.32 -0.94
CA MET A 39 -0.21 -4.99 -2.23
C MET A 39 0.06 -3.99 -3.36
N SER A 40 0.71 -4.46 -4.42
CA SER A 40 0.92 -3.68 -5.64
C SER A 40 -0.02 -4.13 -6.75
N VAL A 41 -0.68 -3.18 -7.43
CA VAL A 41 -1.54 -3.46 -8.60
C VAL A 41 -0.77 -4.21 -9.68
N LYS A 42 0.51 -3.87 -9.91
CA LYS A 42 1.39 -4.55 -10.89
C LYS A 42 1.59 -6.04 -10.60
N LYS A 43 1.42 -6.48 -9.35
CA LYS A 43 1.51 -7.89 -8.97
C LYS A 43 0.23 -8.64 -9.30
N LEU A 44 -0.92 -7.95 -9.30
CA LEU A 44 -2.22 -8.51 -9.63
C LEU A 44 -2.39 -8.69 -11.15
N GLU A 45 -1.87 -7.77 -11.95
CA GLU A 45 -1.89 -7.86 -13.43
C GLU A 45 -1.19 -9.12 -13.97
N LYS A 46 -0.27 -9.71 -13.23
CA LYS A 46 0.47 -10.92 -13.62
C LYS A 46 -0.24 -12.23 -13.25
N LEU A 47 -1.42 -12.16 -12.62
CA LEU A 47 -2.21 -13.31 -12.19
C LEU A 47 -3.42 -13.59 -13.09
N GLN A 48 -3.58 -12.85 -14.19
CA GLN A 48 -4.62 -13.02 -15.21
C GLN A 48 -3.99 -13.44 -16.53
#